data_AF-A0A3N4R0U4-F1
#
_entry.id   AF-A0A3N4R0U4-F1
#
_cell.length_a   1.000
_cell.length_b   1.000
_cell.length_c   1.000
_cell.angle_alpha   90.00
_cell.angle_beta   90.00
_cell.angle_gamma   90.00
#
_symmetry.space_group_name_H-M   'P 1'
#
loop_
_entity.id
_entity.type
_entity.pdbx_description
1 polymer ?
#
loop_
_entity_poly.entity_id
_entity_poly.type
_entity_poly.pdbx_seq_one_letter_code
_entity_poly.pdbx_strand_id
1 'polypeptide(L)'
;MPFISVEDNHLTVLNLFTTDAPEKQDSLIQEMTKIVNAAAYEGWMSSTVHAGVDSPGTANFIQWRSGEDLEKRYAGEEFTHRTMPVFSEITTSIRLLQNEVAYTLTSPALGGKIEIGPHRDDYTVIAVFPVREDGLEEAVDALGRGQEFFTEVPGFRAHVVLRGLRARGLDGSFVVSYSQWDSKEAYDAYRSQAPEEQSEARQSAQNRTRAVVAGVPIINTYTVVHTRAAGE
;
A
#
# COMPACT_ATOMS: atom_id res chain seq x y z
N MET A 1 -9.28 -14.97 3.04
CA MET A 1 -8.00 -14.31 3.37
C MET A 1 -7.22 -13.97 2.11
N PRO A 2 -6.80 -12.70 1.91
CA PRO A 2 -6.08 -12.25 0.72
C PRO A 2 -4.59 -12.59 0.74
N PHE A 3 -4.08 -13.08 -0.40
CA PHE A 3 -2.66 -13.29 -0.67
C PHE A 3 -2.19 -12.37 -1.80
N ILE A 4 -0.91 -12.03 -1.83
CA ILE A 4 -0.28 -11.20 -2.86
C ILE A 4 0.85 -11.98 -3.54
N SER A 5 0.83 -12.02 -4.87
CA SER A 5 1.84 -12.68 -5.72
C SER A 5 2.15 -11.84 -6.98
N VAL A 6 3.33 -12.05 -7.57
CA VAL A 6 3.67 -11.45 -8.88
C VAL A 6 2.92 -12.14 -10.03
N GLU A 7 2.49 -13.39 -9.85
CA GLU A 7 1.71 -14.16 -10.81
C GLU A 7 0.22 -13.78 -10.81
N ASP A 8 -0.19 -12.88 -9.92
CA ASP A 8 -1.57 -12.44 -9.82
C ASP A 8 -1.94 -11.58 -11.04
N ASN A 9 -2.76 -12.15 -11.93
CA ASN A 9 -3.28 -11.46 -13.13
C ASN A 9 -4.47 -10.53 -12.82
N HIS A 10 -4.53 -9.98 -11.60
CA HIS A 10 -5.61 -9.11 -11.14
C HIS A 10 -5.08 -7.71 -10.83
N LEU A 11 -5.95 -6.71 -10.89
CA LEU A 11 -5.63 -5.33 -10.55
C LEU A 11 -5.50 -5.16 -9.03
N THR A 12 -4.39 -4.57 -8.59
CA THR A 12 -4.19 -4.15 -7.20
C THR A 12 -4.51 -2.66 -7.05
N VAL A 13 -5.52 -2.35 -6.25
CA VAL A 13 -5.95 -0.97 -5.96
C VAL A 13 -5.56 -0.61 -4.53
N LEU A 14 -4.88 0.52 -4.37
CA LEU A 14 -4.53 1.08 -3.07
C LEU A 14 -5.21 2.44 -2.90
N ASN A 15 -6.22 2.50 -2.05
CA ASN A 15 -6.87 3.75 -1.70
C ASN A 15 -6.21 4.33 -0.46
N LEU A 16 -5.62 5.52 -0.56
CA LEU A 16 -4.95 6.22 0.52
C LEU A 16 -5.75 7.48 0.89
N PHE A 17 -6.02 7.62 2.18
CA PHE A 17 -6.74 8.74 2.74
C PHE A 17 -5.91 9.36 3.86
N THR A 18 -5.69 10.67 3.81
CA THR A 18 -5.11 11.41 4.94
C THR A 18 -6.18 12.22 5.63
N THR A 19 -6.02 12.44 6.92
CA THR A 19 -6.89 13.34 7.69
C THR A 19 -6.07 14.13 8.72
N ASP A 20 -6.71 15.06 9.41
CA ASP A 20 -6.06 15.99 10.34
C ASP A 20 -6.43 15.72 11.82
N ALA A 21 -7.29 14.74 12.09
CA ALA A 21 -7.77 14.43 13.44
C ALA A 21 -7.99 12.92 13.66
N PRO A 22 -7.65 12.36 14.83
CA PRO A 22 -7.92 10.96 15.17
C PRO A 22 -9.38 10.56 15.02
N GLU A 23 -10.33 11.42 15.40
CA GLU A 23 -11.77 11.14 15.33
C GLU A 23 -12.26 11.01 13.88
N LYS A 24 -11.62 11.73 12.95
CA LYS A 24 -11.86 11.57 11.51
C LYS A 24 -11.25 10.28 10.97
N GLN A 25 -10.12 9.83 11.51
CA GLN A 25 -9.56 8.50 11.18
C GLN A 25 -10.53 7.39 11.62
N ASP A 26 -11.08 7.46 12.83
CA ASP A 26 -12.07 6.49 13.30
C ASP A 26 -13.31 6.48 12.40
N SER A 27 -13.77 7.66 11.99
CA SER A 27 -14.89 7.81 11.04
C SER A 27 -14.56 7.18 9.68
N LEU A 28 -13.35 7.40 9.16
CA LEU A 28 -12.88 6.77 7.93
C LEU A 28 -12.88 5.23 8.03
N ILE A 29 -12.35 4.68 9.12
CA ILE A 29 -12.32 3.23 9.35
C ILE A 29 -13.74 2.67 9.36
N GLN A 30 -14.67 3.34 10.05
CA GLN A 30 -16.07 2.92 10.10
C GLN A 30 -16.73 2.93 8.72
N GLU A 31 -16.60 4.01 7.95
CA GLU A 31 -17.20 4.10 6.61
C GLU A 31 -16.59 3.10 5.63
N MET A 32 -15.26 2.93 5.66
CA MET A 32 -14.57 1.91 4.84
C MET A 32 -15.05 0.50 5.19
N THR A 33 -15.17 0.19 6.49
CA THR A 33 -15.61 -1.13 6.96
C THR A 33 -17.06 -1.41 6.55
N LYS A 34 -17.95 -0.41 6.60
CA LYS A 34 -19.33 -0.54 6.08
C LYS A 34 -19.34 -0.91 4.60
N ILE A 35 -18.54 -0.22 3.78
CA ILE A 35 -18.41 -0.50 2.35
C ILE A 35 -17.88 -1.91 2.11
N VAL A 36 -16.82 -2.31 2.82
CA VAL A 36 -16.21 -3.64 2.68
C VAL A 36 -17.20 -4.75 3.07
N ASN A 37 -17.95 -4.58 4.15
CA ASN A 37 -18.94 -5.57 4.59
C ASN A 37 -20.14 -5.68 3.66
N ALA A 38 -20.51 -4.58 2.98
CA ALA A 38 -21.59 -4.59 1.99
C ALA A 38 -21.10 -4.92 0.56
N ALA A 39 -19.79 -5.09 0.34
CA ALA A 39 -19.23 -5.28 -0.99
C ALA A 39 -19.77 -6.56 -1.64
N ALA A 40 -20.45 -6.38 -2.77
CA ALA A 40 -20.97 -7.42 -3.63
C ALA A 40 -20.77 -7.04 -5.12
N TYR A 41 -19.72 -6.26 -5.39
CA TYR A 41 -19.43 -5.75 -6.73
C TYR A 41 -18.88 -6.86 -7.63
N GLU A 42 -19.34 -6.89 -8.88
CA GLU A 42 -18.78 -7.81 -9.86
C GLU A 42 -17.28 -7.56 -10.01
N GLY A 43 -16.47 -8.63 -9.95
CA GLY A 43 -15.02 -8.55 -10.09
C GLY A 43 -14.26 -8.05 -8.86
N TRP A 44 -14.93 -7.60 -7.79
CA TRP A 44 -14.27 -7.37 -6.51
C TRP A 44 -13.84 -8.71 -5.90
N MET A 45 -12.59 -8.79 -5.45
CA MET A 45 -12.02 -10.03 -4.90
C MET A 45 -11.79 -9.92 -3.39
N SER A 46 -11.23 -8.80 -2.92
CA SER A 46 -10.99 -8.58 -1.50
C SER A 46 -10.73 -7.12 -1.15
N SER A 47 -10.84 -6.79 0.13
CA SER A 47 -10.38 -5.50 0.69
C SER A 47 -9.78 -5.70 2.07
N THR A 48 -8.68 -5.01 2.33
CA THR A 48 -7.97 -5.00 3.61
C THR A 48 -7.74 -3.57 4.07
N VAL A 49 -8.42 -3.18 5.15
CA VAL A 49 -8.41 -1.83 5.72
C VAL A 49 -7.28 -1.70 6.74
N HIS A 50 -6.58 -0.59 6.65
CA HIS A 50 -5.43 -0.22 7.46
C HIS A 50 -5.72 1.09 8.20
N ALA A 51 -5.36 1.17 9.47
CA ALA A 51 -5.43 2.37 10.31
C ALA A 51 -4.03 2.99 10.45
N GLY A 52 -3.91 4.30 10.22
CA GLY A 52 -2.65 5.03 10.33
C GLY A 52 -2.10 5.05 11.75
N VAL A 53 -0.77 4.95 11.88
CA VAL A 53 -0.03 4.96 13.15
C VAL A 53 0.84 6.21 13.29
N ASP A 54 1.75 6.47 12.34
CA ASP A 54 2.64 7.65 12.40
C ASP A 54 1.87 8.97 12.19
N SER A 55 0.80 8.95 11.38
CA SER A 55 -0.07 10.11 11.14
C SER A 55 -1.52 9.71 10.85
N PRO A 56 -2.51 10.57 11.18
CA PRO A 56 -3.92 10.26 10.94
C PRO A 56 -4.26 10.01 9.46
N GLY A 57 -4.84 8.86 9.19
CA GLY A 57 -5.25 8.43 7.86
C GLY A 57 -5.59 6.95 7.80
N THR A 58 -5.98 6.50 6.62
CA THR A 58 -6.29 5.09 6.35
C THR A 58 -5.76 4.66 5.00
N ALA A 59 -5.55 3.36 4.85
CA ALA A 59 -5.28 2.74 3.56
C ALA A 59 -6.22 1.56 3.34
N ASN A 60 -6.62 1.31 2.08
CA ASN A 60 -7.33 0.09 1.69
C ASN A 60 -6.56 -0.60 0.59
N PHE A 61 -6.09 -1.82 0.86
CA PHE A 61 -5.49 -2.69 -0.15
C PHE A 61 -6.59 -3.57 -0.72
N ILE A 62 -6.88 -3.43 -2.02
CA ILE A 62 -8.06 -3.99 -2.66
C ILE A 62 -7.63 -4.78 -3.89
N GLN A 63 -8.18 -5.98 -4.07
CA GLN A 63 -7.97 -6.79 -5.26
C GLN A 63 -9.22 -6.77 -6.14
N TRP A 64 -9.01 -6.48 -7.42
CA TRP A 64 -10.05 -6.47 -8.45
C TRP A 64 -9.63 -7.36 -9.60
N ARG A 65 -10.56 -8.15 -10.13
CA ARG A 65 -10.35 -8.99 -11.30
C ARG A 65 -9.83 -8.18 -12.50
N SER A 66 -10.34 -6.97 -12.71
CA SER A 66 -9.92 -6.12 -13.82
C SER A 66 -10.14 -4.63 -13.55
N GLY A 67 -9.49 -3.79 -14.36
CA GLY A 67 -9.77 -2.35 -14.39
C GLY A 67 -11.17 -1.99 -14.89
N GLU A 68 -11.78 -2.82 -15.74
CA GLU A 68 -13.15 -2.60 -16.22
C GLU A 68 -14.16 -2.74 -15.07
N ASP A 69 -14.01 -3.80 -14.27
CA ASP A 69 -14.84 -4.05 -13.09
C ASP A 69 -14.76 -2.89 -12.08
N LEU A 70 -13.55 -2.35 -11.88
CA LEU A 70 -13.33 -1.17 -11.03
C LEU A 70 -14.01 0.09 -11.60
N GLU A 71 -13.88 0.36 -12.90
CA GLU A 71 -14.52 1.55 -13.49
C GLU A 71 -16.06 1.47 -13.44
N LYS A 72 -16.64 0.27 -13.57
CA LYS A 72 -18.09 0.06 -13.33
C LYS A 72 -18.50 0.50 -11.92
N ARG A 73 -17.70 0.15 -10.91
CA ARG A 73 -17.91 0.63 -9.54
C ARG A 73 -17.81 2.15 -9.45
N TYR A 74 -16.80 2.75 -10.08
CA TYR A 74 -16.62 4.21 -10.04
C TYR A 74 -17.72 4.98 -10.78
N ALA A 75 -18.35 4.38 -11.80
CA ALA A 75 -19.48 4.97 -12.51
C ALA A 75 -20.81 4.88 -11.73
N GLY A 76 -20.88 4.05 -10.67
CA GLY A 76 -22.10 3.85 -9.89
C GLY A 76 -22.51 5.10 -9.09
N GLU A 77 -23.83 5.32 -8.96
CA GLU A 77 -24.39 6.46 -8.24
C GLU A 77 -23.99 6.49 -6.76
N GLU A 78 -23.90 5.34 -6.10
CA GLU A 78 -23.48 5.24 -4.70
C GLU A 78 -22.04 5.76 -4.50
N PHE A 79 -21.14 5.47 -5.43
CA PHE A 79 -19.76 5.94 -5.34
C PHE A 79 -19.71 7.47 -5.53
N THR A 80 -20.37 7.97 -6.57
CA THR A 80 -20.33 9.38 -6.98
C THR A 80 -21.08 10.31 -6.02
N HIS A 81 -22.26 9.91 -5.56
CA HIS A 81 -23.17 10.80 -4.82
C HIS A 81 -23.20 10.56 -3.31
N ARG A 82 -22.59 9.47 -2.82
CA ARG A 82 -22.53 9.18 -1.38
C ARG A 82 -21.11 8.98 -0.89
N THR A 83 -20.37 8.06 -1.49
CA THR A 83 -19.04 7.69 -1.00
C THR A 83 -18.06 8.86 -1.12
N MET A 84 -17.86 9.42 -2.32
CA MET A 84 -16.90 10.51 -2.49
C MET A 84 -17.21 11.76 -1.67
N PRO A 85 -18.47 12.26 -1.58
CA PRO A 85 -18.81 13.38 -0.72
C PRO A 85 -18.49 13.14 0.77
N VAL A 86 -18.92 12.00 1.33
CA VAL A 86 -18.66 11.66 2.74
C VAL A 86 -17.16 11.62 3.03
N PHE A 87 -16.38 10.94 2.18
CA PHE A 87 -14.93 10.87 2.35
C PHE A 87 -14.27 12.25 2.20
N SER A 88 -14.77 13.11 1.32
CA SER A 88 -14.21 14.45 1.12
C SER A 88 -14.41 15.37 2.33
N GLU A 89 -15.45 15.17 3.14
CA GLU A 89 -15.69 15.94 4.36
C GLU A 89 -14.73 15.57 5.51
N ILE A 90 -14.27 14.32 5.54
CA ILE A 90 -13.45 13.78 6.63
C ILE A 90 -11.99 13.51 6.25
N THR A 91 -11.58 13.91 5.04
CA THR A 91 -10.20 13.75 4.55
C THR A 91 -9.57 15.08 4.17
N THR A 92 -8.24 15.14 4.29
CA THR A 92 -7.41 16.23 3.75
C THR A 92 -6.87 15.88 2.37
N SER A 93 -6.76 14.58 2.05
CA SER A 93 -6.44 14.12 0.69
C SER A 93 -7.00 12.73 0.44
N ILE A 94 -7.34 12.47 -0.83
CA ILE A 94 -7.81 11.17 -1.33
C ILE A 94 -6.95 10.80 -2.53
N ARG A 95 -6.36 9.59 -2.51
CA ARG A 95 -5.64 9.01 -3.64
C ARG A 95 -6.12 7.61 -3.92
N LEU A 96 -6.58 7.36 -5.14
CA LEU A 96 -7.06 6.05 -5.58
C LEU A 96 -6.07 5.51 -6.60
N LEU A 97 -5.12 4.69 -6.13
CA LEU A 97 -3.97 4.23 -6.91
C LEU A 97 -4.27 2.86 -7.50
N GLN A 98 -4.12 2.72 -8.81
CA GLN A 98 -4.26 1.45 -9.51
C GLN A 98 -2.89 0.94 -9.92
N ASN A 99 -2.61 -0.33 -9.63
CA ASN A 99 -1.27 -0.88 -9.69
C ASN A 99 -1.28 -2.33 -10.16
N GLU A 100 -0.12 -2.79 -10.60
CA GLU A 100 0.24 -4.19 -10.71
C GLU A 100 1.34 -4.53 -9.71
N VAL A 101 1.44 -5.81 -9.33
CA VAL A 101 2.51 -6.31 -8.46
C VAL A 101 3.75 -6.55 -9.30
N ALA A 102 4.80 -5.77 -9.08
CA ALA A 102 6.02 -5.85 -9.87
C ALA A 102 7.09 -6.74 -9.21
N TYR A 103 7.09 -6.83 -7.89
CA TYR A 103 8.04 -7.64 -7.14
C TYR A 103 7.49 -7.99 -5.76
N THR A 104 7.88 -9.16 -5.26
CA THR A 104 7.60 -9.62 -3.90
C THR A 104 8.83 -10.24 -3.28
N LEU A 105 9.05 -9.98 -2.00
CA LEU A 105 10.10 -10.58 -1.19
C LEU A 105 9.52 -11.00 0.15
N THR A 106 9.93 -12.16 0.66
CA THR A 106 9.51 -12.64 1.98
C THR A 106 10.74 -13.07 2.77
N SER A 107 10.67 -12.91 4.09
CA SER A 107 11.60 -13.62 4.95
C SER A 107 11.37 -15.13 4.81
N PRO A 108 12.41 -15.96 4.97
CA PRO A 108 12.28 -17.41 4.82
C PRO A 108 11.18 -18.03 5.71
N ALA A 109 10.88 -17.39 6.86
CA ALA A 109 9.86 -17.83 7.80
C ALA A 109 8.44 -17.84 7.23
N LEU A 110 8.16 -17.05 6.18
CA LEU A 110 6.83 -16.97 5.55
C LEU A 110 6.63 -17.93 4.38
N GLY A 111 7.64 -18.73 4.02
CA GLY A 111 7.51 -19.77 3.00
C GLY A 111 7.12 -19.25 1.60
N GLY A 112 7.54 -18.02 1.26
CA GLY A 112 7.37 -17.47 -0.09
C GLY A 112 6.00 -16.84 -0.38
N LYS A 113 5.09 -16.72 0.59
CA LYS A 113 3.76 -16.13 0.39
C LYS A 113 3.58 -14.88 1.24
N ILE A 114 2.90 -13.88 0.68
CA ILE A 114 2.53 -12.65 1.39
C ILE A 114 1.04 -12.69 1.65
N GLU A 115 0.65 -12.76 2.93
CA GLU A 115 -0.74 -12.67 3.37
C GLU A 115 -0.98 -11.29 3.99
N ILE A 116 -2.18 -10.74 3.85
CA ILE A 116 -2.57 -9.51 4.56
C ILE A 116 -3.84 -9.77 5.37
N GLY A 117 -3.80 -9.46 6.67
CA GLY A 117 -4.96 -9.66 7.54
C GLY A 117 -4.71 -9.22 8.98
N PRO A 118 -5.78 -8.91 9.72
CA PRO A 118 -5.67 -8.36 11.08
C PRO A 118 -5.09 -9.36 12.09
N HIS A 119 -5.18 -10.66 11.82
CA HIS A 119 -4.68 -11.72 12.71
C HIS A 119 -3.14 -11.88 12.70
N ARG A 120 -2.43 -11.20 11.78
CA ARG A 120 -0.98 -11.32 11.62
C ARG A 120 -0.20 -10.35 12.49
N ASP A 121 -0.86 -9.30 12.99
CA ASP A 121 -0.23 -8.20 13.73
C ASP A 121 0.98 -7.59 12.99
N ASP A 122 0.93 -7.56 11.65
CA ASP A 122 2.00 -6.97 10.84
C ASP A 122 2.05 -5.45 11.03
N TYR A 123 3.18 -4.93 11.49
CA TYR A 123 3.45 -3.50 11.41
C TYR A 123 3.73 -3.13 9.95
N THR A 124 2.80 -2.39 9.34
CA THR A 124 2.78 -2.17 7.90
C THR A 124 3.33 -0.80 7.56
N VAL A 125 4.19 -0.71 6.56
CA VAL A 125 4.77 0.54 6.08
C VAL A 125 4.43 0.69 4.60
N ILE A 126 3.80 1.81 4.25
CA ILE A 126 3.44 2.14 2.86
C ILE A 126 4.12 3.44 2.49
N ALA A 127 4.92 3.39 1.43
CA ALA A 127 5.57 4.54 0.82
C ALA A 127 5.22 4.63 -0.67
N VAL A 128 4.68 5.77 -1.10
CA VAL A 128 4.40 6.09 -2.51
C VAL A 128 5.45 7.08 -2.98
N PHE A 129 6.17 6.73 -4.04
CA PHE A 129 7.21 7.55 -4.65
C PHE A 129 6.72 8.09 -5.99
N PRO A 130 6.41 9.39 -6.09
CA PRO A 130 6.28 10.04 -7.38
C PRO A 130 7.65 10.03 -8.08
N VAL A 131 7.71 9.53 -9.31
CA VAL A 131 8.96 9.36 -10.06
C VAL A 131 8.80 9.96 -11.46
N ARG A 132 9.94 10.31 -12.08
CA ARG A 132 9.95 10.65 -13.50
C ARG A 132 9.53 9.42 -14.31
N GLU A 133 8.87 9.66 -15.44
CA GLU A 133 8.43 8.59 -16.35
C GLU A 133 9.61 7.74 -16.83
N ASP A 134 10.74 8.38 -17.17
CA ASP A 134 11.98 7.70 -17.58
C ASP A 134 12.70 6.95 -16.44
N GLY A 135 12.25 7.13 -15.20
CA GLY A 135 12.82 6.52 -14.01
C GLY A 135 11.92 5.47 -13.35
N LEU A 136 10.77 5.14 -13.93
CA LEU A 136 9.81 4.19 -13.35
C LEU A 136 10.43 2.80 -13.17
N GLU A 137 11.04 2.23 -14.21
CA GLU A 137 11.68 0.91 -14.13
C GLU A 137 12.85 0.89 -13.14
N GLU A 138 13.63 1.97 -13.12
CA GLU A 138 14.77 2.11 -12.21
C GLU A 138 14.29 2.14 -10.75
N ALA A 139 13.20 2.84 -10.46
CA ALA A 139 12.59 2.83 -9.14
C ALA A 139 12.02 1.46 -8.76
N VAL A 140 11.36 0.76 -9.70
CA VAL A 140 10.85 -0.60 -9.47
C VAL A 140 11.98 -1.57 -9.17
N ASP A 141 13.08 -1.55 -9.92
CA ASP A 141 14.24 -2.42 -9.68
C ASP A 141 14.95 -2.09 -8.36
N ALA A 142 15.21 -0.80 -8.11
CA ALA A 142 15.86 -0.35 -6.87
C ALA A 142 15.00 -0.65 -5.62
N LEU A 143 13.68 -0.55 -5.72
CA LEU A 143 12.77 -0.90 -4.63
C LEU A 143 12.53 -2.41 -4.52
N GLY A 144 12.66 -3.17 -5.60
CA GLY A 144 12.49 -4.63 -5.61
C GLY A 144 13.81 -5.36 -5.35
N ARG A 145 14.44 -5.84 -6.42
CA ARG A 145 15.71 -6.59 -6.37
C ARG A 145 16.82 -5.85 -5.64
N GLY A 146 16.84 -4.52 -5.73
CA GLY A 146 17.79 -3.68 -5.00
C GLY A 146 17.69 -3.81 -3.47
N GLN A 147 16.60 -4.38 -2.94
CA GLN A 147 16.34 -4.55 -1.51
C GLN A 147 16.27 -6.02 -1.05
N GLU A 148 16.87 -6.96 -1.79
CA GLU A 148 16.96 -8.38 -1.36
C GLU A 148 17.63 -8.55 0.02
N PHE A 149 18.47 -7.59 0.42
CA PHE A 149 19.08 -7.53 1.75
C PHE A 149 18.06 -7.44 2.90
N PHE A 150 16.78 -7.08 2.63
CA PHE A 150 15.71 -7.11 3.63
C PHE A 150 15.56 -8.46 4.31
N THR A 151 15.85 -9.56 3.61
CA THR A 151 15.78 -10.91 4.18
C THR A 151 16.72 -11.13 5.36
N GLU A 152 17.73 -10.27 5.52
CA GLU A 152 18.71 -10.29 6.61
C GLU A 152 18.40 -9.27 7.72
N VAL A 153 17.42 -8.39 7.51
CA VAL A 153 17.09 -7.32 8.46
C VAL A 153 16.24 -7.89 9.60
N PRO A 154 16.65 -7.71 10.87
CA PRO A 154 15.87 -8.16 12.01
C PRO A 154 14.45 -7.57 12.02
N GLY A 155 13.46 -8.47 12.13
CA GLY A 155 12.05 -8.12 12.17
C GLY A 155 11.41 -7.78 10.82
N PHE A 156 12.13 -7.90 9.70
CA PHE A 156 11.52 -7.86 8.38
C PHE A 156 10.67 -9.13 8.13
N ARG A 157 9.46 -8.95 7.61
CA ARG A 157 8.56 -10.06 7.23
C ARG A 157 8.40 -10.19 5.74
N ALA A 158 7.95 -9.14 5.08
CA ALA A 158 7.67 -9.17 3.65
C ALA A 158 7.74 -7.78 3.00
N HIS A 159 7.93 -7.76 1.69
CA HIS A 159 7.94 -6.56 0.87
C HIS A 159 7.23 -6.81 -0.45
N VAL A 160 6.40 -5.86 -0.85
CA VAL A 160 5.70 -5.81 -2.13
C VAL A 160 6.05 -4.49 -2.79
N VAL A 161 6.47 -4.56 -4.06
CA VAL A 161 6.65 -3.38 -4.90
C VAL A 161 5.52 -3.37 -5.93
N LEU A 162 4.77 -2.27 -5.93
CA LEU A 162 3.68 -2.06 -6.89
C LEU A 162 4.09 -1.03 -7.93
N ARG A 163 3.93 -1.37 -9.20
CA ARG A 163 4.09 -0.43 -10.31
C ARG A 163 2.78 0.32 -10.50
N GLY A 164 2.83 1.65 -10.40
CA GLY A 164 1.67 2.50 -10.63
C GLY A 164 1.24 2.49 -12.10
N LEU A 165 -0.04 2.24 -12.35
CA LEU A 165 -0.63 2.22 -13.70
C LEU A 165 -1.40 3.52 -13.98
N ARG A 166 -2.24 3.92 -13.02
CA ARG A 166 -3.06 5.13 -13.07
C ARG A 166 -3.52 5.51 -11.67
N ALA A 167 -3.81 6.79 -11.46
CA ALA A 167 -4.30 7.26 -10.17
C ALA A 167 -5.37 8.35 -10.33
N ARG A 168 -6.24 8.45 -9.33
CA ARG A 168 -7.04 9.66 -9.08
C ARG A 168 -6.45 10.34 -7.84
N GLY A 169 -6.11 11.64 -7.92
CA GLY A 169 -5.49 12.39 -6.81
C GLY A 169 -3.95 12.29 -6.73
N LEU A 170 -3.31 11.74 -7.76
CA LEU A 170 -1.86 11.77 -7.96
C LEU A 170 -1.58 11.81 -9.46
N ASP A 171 -0.78 12.77 -9.90
CA ASP A 171 -0.39 12.91 -11.30
C ASP A 171 1.00 12.30 -11.55
N GLY A 172 1.20 11.79 -12.76
CA GLY A 172 2.47 11.24 -13.21
C GLY A 172 2.74 9.79 -12.79
N SER A 173 3.98 9.34 -13.04
CA SER A 173 4.43 7.99 -12.73
C SER A 173 4.71 7.83 -11.23
N PHE A 174 4.43 6.65 -10.69
CA PHE A 174 4.68 6.37 -9.28
C PHE A 174 4.98 4.88 -9.04
N VAL A 175 5.69 4.61 -7.95
CA VAL A 175 5.94 3.25 -7.42
C VAL A 175 5.52 3.21 -5.96
N VAL A 176 4.93 2.11 -5.52
CA VAL A 176 4.60 1.88 -4.11
C VAL A 176 5.51 0.82 -3.53
N SER A 177 6.08 1.11 -2.36
CA SER A 177 6.72 0.15 -1.48
C SER A 177 5.76 -0.15 -0.33
N TYR A 178 5.34 -1.41 -0.19
CA TYR A 178 4.50 -1.91 0.90
C TYR A 178 5.26 -2.99 1.64
N SER A 179 5.61 -2.78 2.92
CA SER A 179 6.39 -3.75 3.70
C SER A 179 5.74 -4.10 5.03
N GLN A 180 5.99 -5.33 5.49
CA GLN A 180 5.49 -5.90 6.74
C GLN A 180 6.67 -6.14 7.68
N TRP A 181 6.46 -5.80 8.94
CA TRP A 181 7.46 -5.88 10.00
C TRP A 181 6.88 -6.54 11.24
N ASP A 182 7.75 -7.14 12.06
CA ASP A 182 7.38 -7.77 13.32
C ASP A 182 6.73 -6.80 14.30
N SER A 183 7.23 -5.56 14.34
CA SER A 183 6.71 -4.53 15.22
C SER A 183 7.14 -3.14 14.76
N LYS A 184 6.58 -2.12 15.42
CA LYS A 184 7.00 -0.74 15.26
C LYS A 184 8.48 -0.56 15.58
N GLU A 185 8.94 -1.18 16.66
CA GLU A 185 10.31 -1.07 17.17
C GLU A 185 11.32 -1.69 16.18
N ALA A 186 10.98 -2.83 15.59
CA ALA A 186 11.81 -3.46 14.57
C ALA A 186 11.97 -2.54 13.33
N TYR A 187 10.86 -1.99 12.84
CA TYR A 187 10.91 -1.03 11.74
C TYR A 187 11.66 0.24 12.10
N ASP A 188 11.44 0.80 13.29
CA ASP A 188 12.11 2.02 13.75
C ASP A 188 13.62 1.80 13.86
N ALA A 189 14.06 0.66 14.40
CA ALA A 189 15.48 0.31 14.48
C ALA A 189 16.12 0.24 13.10
N TYR A 190 15.45 -0.36 12.11
CA TYR A 190 15.91 -0.34 10.72
C TYR A 190 15.92 1.10 10.15
N ARG A 191 14.83 1.84 10.30
CA ARG A 191 14.67 3.20 9.74
C ARG A 191 15.72 4.17 10.29
N SER A 192 16.08 4.06 11.56
CA SER A 192 16.98 4.97 12.26
C SER A 192 18.46 4.64 12.16
N GLN A 193 18.86 3.57 11.47
CA GLN A 193 20.28 3.21 11.27
C GLN A 193 21.07 4.41 10.73
N ALA A 194 22.19 4.72 11.38
CA ALA A 194 23.09 5.77 10.93
C ALA A 194 23.68 5.40 9.56
N PRO A 195 24.02 6.36 8.69
CA PRO A 195 24.54 6.08 7.35
C PRO A 195 25.71 5.08 7.32
N GLU A 196 26.60 5.15 8.31
CA GLU A 196 27.75 4.25 8.47
C GLU A 196 27.38 2.80 8.87
N GLU A 197 26.18 2.58 9.40
CA GLU A 197 25.66 1.26 9.79
C GLU A 197 24.83 0.62 8.66
N GLN A 198 24.45 1.40 7.65
CA GLN A 198 23.65 0.92 6.53
C GLN A 198 24.53 0.13 5.55
N SER A 199 24.04 -1.04 5.13
CA SER A 199 24.71 -1.81 4.08
C SER A 199 24.87 -1.01 2.79
N GLU A 200 25.93 -1.29 2.03
CA GLU A 200 26.15 -0.67 0.72
C GLU A 200 24.95 -0.89 -0.23
N ALA A 201 24.33 -2.07 -0.15
CA ALA A 201 23.12 -2.40 -0.92
C ALA A 201 21.95 -1.46 -0.57
N ARG A 202 21.71 -1.21 0.72
CA ARG A 202 20.69 -0.23 1.16
C ARG A 202 20.97 1.16 0.63
N GLN A 203 22.20 1.64 0.80
CA GLN A 203 22.59 2.96 0.34
C GLN A 203 22.43 3.09 -1.19
N SER A 204 22.83 2.07 -1.94
CA SER A 204 22.66 2.01 -3.39
C SER A 204 21.20 2.08 -3.82
N ALA A 205 20.33 1.23 -3.24
CA ALA A 205 18.90 1.24 -3.52
C ALA A 205 18.27 2.61 -3.23
N GLN A 206 18.56 3.19 -2.07
CA GLN A 206 18.06 4.52 -1.70
C GLN A 206 18.53 5.62 -2.66
N ASN A 207 19.81 5.61 -3.04
CA ASN A 207 20.37 6.61 -3.95
C ASN A 207 19.78 6.49 -5.37
N ARG A 208 19.60 5.26 -5.88
CA ARG A 208 18.96 4.98 -7.16
C ARG A 208 17.51 5.48 -7.19
N THR A 209 16.72 5.13 -6.17
CA THR A 209 15.34 5.65 -6.03
C THR A 209 15.34 7.17 -5.94
N ARG A 210 16.20 7.78 -5.11
CA ARG A 210 16.28 9.24 -4.95
C ARG A 210 16.62 9.97 -6.24
N ALA A 211 17.45 9.37 -7.10
CA ALA A 211 17.86 9.97 -8.37
C ALA A 211 16.70 10.10 -9.37
N VAL A 212 15.61 9.34 -9.20
CA VAL A 212 14.45 9.33 -10.12
C VAL A 212 13.17 9.90 -9.51
N VAL A 213 13.13 10.12 -8.19
CA VAL A 213 11.99 10.76 -7.52
C VAL A 213 11.75 12.18 -8.05
N ALA A 214 10.50 12.47 -8.40
CA ALA A 214 10.06 13.71 -9.05
C ALA A 214 9.07 14.54 -8.19
N GLY A 215 8.94 14.20 -6.91
CA GLY A 215 8.04 14.87 -5.97
C GLY A 215 8.32 14.45 -4.53
N VAL A 216 7.48 14.87 -3.59
CA VAL A 216 7.61 14.45 -2.19
C VAL A 216 7.01 13.06 -2.03
N PRO A 217 7.77 12.04 -1.59
CA PRO A 217 7.21 10.73 -1.27
C PRO A 217 6.17 10.82 -0.15
N ILE A 218 5.13 10.02 -0.24
CA ILE A 218 4.07 9.94 0.77
C ILE A 218 4.30 8.67 1.57
N ILE A 219 4.57 8.81 2.86
CA ILE A 219 4.93 7.69 3.72
C ILE A 219 4.08 7.74 4.97
N ASN A 220 3.51 6.60 5.35
CA ASN A 220 2.86 6.42 6.64
C ASN A 220 2.99 4.95 7.07
N THR A 221 2.76 4.71 8.34
CA THR A 221 2.75 3.38 8.95
C THR A 221 1.35 3.02 9.40
N TYR A 222 1.06 1.73 9.48
CA TYR A 222 -0.30 1.24 9.66
C TYR A 222 -0.36 -0.07 10.44
N THR A 223 -1.52 -0.30 11.05
CA THR A 223 -1.97 -1.63 11.48
C THR A 223 -3.14 -2.09 10.62
N VAL A 224 -3.23 -3.38 10.30
CA VAL A 224 -4.39 -3.95 9.62
C VAL A 224 -5.54 -4.09 10.61
N VAL A 225 -6.70 -3.50 10.30
CA VAL A 225 -7.86 -3.47 11.22
C VAL A 225 -9.07 -4.25 10.72
N HIS A 226 -9.16 -4.52 9.42
CA HIS A 226 -10.25 -5.30 8.84
C HIS A 226 -9.84 -5.95 7.53
N THR A 227 -10.36 -7.13 7.23
CA THR A 227 -10.24 -7.75 5.90
C THR A 227 -11.49 -8.54 5.56
N ARG A 228 -11.84 -8.61 4.28
CA ARG A 228 -12.92 -9.45 3.77
C ARG A 228 -12.66 -9.82 2.31
N ALA A 229 -12.93 -11.08 1.95
CA ALA A 229 -12.90 -11.55 0.58
C ALA A 229 -14.31 -11.75 0.00
N ALA A 230 -14.40 -11.87 -1.33
CA ALA A 230 -15.65 -12.21 -2.00
C ALA A 230 -16.16 -13.59 -1.56
N GLY A 231 -17.44 -13.66 -1.19
CA GLY A 231 -18.09 -14.89 -0.70
C GLY A 231 -17.93 -15.18 0.79
N GLU A 232 -17.26 -14.29 1.53
CA GLU A 232 -17.14 -14.32 3.00
C GLU A 232 -18.21 -13.49 3.72
#